data_AF-A0A4D8RAN0-F1
#
_entry.id   AF-A0A4D8RAN0-F1
#
_cell.length_a   1.000
_cell.length_b   1.000
_cell.length_c   1.000
_cell.angle_alpha   90.00
_cell.angle_beta   90.00
_cell.angle_gamma   90.00
#
_symmetry.space_group_name_H-M   'P 1'
#
loop_
_entity.id
_entity.type
_entity.pdbx_description
1 polymer ?
#
loop_
_entity_poly.entity_id
_entity_poly.type
_entity_poly.pdbx_seq_one_letter_code
_entity_poly.pdbx_strand_id
1 'polypeptide(L)'
;MGTPSAVLSVSDSRYALMLAAGMGKTVPVPNDAKTVLFASTGPFWVQYGAAAVLPVTDDVSGAAPELAPAARRLDGTTLLGLVAPSDCTVSLTFFG
;
A
#
# COMPACT_ATOMS: atom_id res chain seq x y z
N MET A 1 -1.31 23.05 -9.68
CA MET A 1 -0.16 22.28 -10.17
C MET A 1 0.89 22.26 -9.06
N GLY A 2 1.33 21.09 -8.60
CA GLY A 2 2.27 20.98 -7.47
C GLY A 2 3.68 21.38 -7.90
N THR A 3 4.35 22.21 -7.11
CA THR A 3 5.75 22.59 -7.30
C THR A 3 6.63 21.39 -6.97
N PRO A 4 7.41 20.83 -7.92
CA PRO A 4 8.30 19.73 -7.62
C PRO A 4 9.42 20.23 -6.68
N SER A 5 9.46 19.68 -5.46
CA SER A 5 10.64 19.80 -4.62
C SER A 5 11.61 18.67 -4.98
N ALA A 6 12.89 19.00 -5.19
CA ALA A 6 13.94 18.01 -5.42
C ALA A 6 14.25 17.16 -4.18
N VAL A 7 13.71 17.52 -3.01
CA VAL A 7 13.97 16.87 -1.73
C VAL A 7 12.67 16.72 -0.96
N LEU A 8 12.28 15.49 -0.65
CA LEU A 8 11.22 15.20 0.32
C LEU A 8 11.83 15.27 1.73
N SER A 9 11.07 15.76 2.70
CA SER A 9 11.40 15.62 4.11
C SER A 9 11.61 14.15 4.47
N VAL A 10 12.32 13.88 5.56
CA VAL A 10 12.39 12.52 6.11
C VAL A 10 10.98 12.04 6.43
N SER A 11 10.68 10.77 6.16
CA SER A 11 9.35 10.22 6.43
C SER A 11 9.01 10.14 7.93
N ASP A 12 7.75 10.38 8.23
CA ASP A 12 7.21 10.39 9.60
C ASP A 12 7.05 8.96 10.15
N SER A 13 6.76 7.99 9.28
CA SER A 13 6.57 6.60 9.69
C SER A 13 6.95 5.62 8.58
N ARG A 14 7.44 4.44 8.97
CA ARG A 14 7.90 3.38 8.07
C ARG A 14 7.46 2.03 8.60
N TYR A 15 6.83 1.21 7.76
CA TYR A 15 6.53 -0.18 8.06
C TYR A 15 7.31 -1.10 7.12
N ALA A 16 7.77 -2.22 7.64
CA ALA A 16 8.33 -3.31 6.86
C ALA A 16 7.52 -4.57 7.18
N LEU A 17 6.95 -5.19 6.15
CA LEU A 17 5.98 -6.25 6.28
C LEU A 17 6.46 -7.47 5.50
N MET A 18 6.42 -8.65 6.11
CA MET A 18 6.53 -9.91 5.39
C MET A 18 5.13 -10.38 5.01
N LEU A 19 4.90 -10.62 3.72
CA LEU A 19 3.67 -11.21 3.21
C LEU A 19 3.95 -12.68 2.89
N ALA A 20 3.06 -13.56 3.34
CA ALA A 20 3.05 -14.96 2.93
C ALA A 20 2.12 -15.12 1.72
N ALA A 21 2.45 -16.04 0.82
CA ALA A 21 1.68 -16.32 -0.38
C ALA A 21 0.18 -16.55 -0.08
N GLY A 22 -0.69 -15.79 -0.75
CA GLY A 22 -2.15 -15.90 -0.66
C GLY A 22 -2.77 -15.41 0.66
N MET A 23 -1.96 -15.01 1.65
CA MET A 23 -2.45 -14.62 2.97
C MET A 23 -2.56 -13.11 3.08
N GLY A 24 -3.80 -12.62 3.01
CA GLY A 24 -4.11 -11.20 3.21
C GLY A 24 -3.70 -10.69 4.60
N LYS A 25 -3.17 -9.48 4.65
CA LYS A 25 -2.77 -8.77 5.87
C LYS A 25 -3.33 -7.35 5.87
N THR A 26 -3.82 -6.88 7.00
CA THR A 26 -4.25 -5.49 7.17
C THR A 26 -3.26 -4.73 8.03
N VAL A 27 -3.00 -3.48 7.68
CA VAL A 27 -2.16 -2.56 8.46
C VAL A 27 -2.86 -1.23 8.64
N PRO A 28 -2.85 -0.65 9.87
CA PRO A 28 -3.40 0.67 10.09
C PRO A 28 -2.53 1.71 9.39
N VAL A 29 -3.13 2.78 8.90
CA VAL A 29 -2.40 3.96 8.45
C VAL A 29 -2.08 4.81 9.68
N PRO A 30 -0.83 5.28 9.87
CA PRO A 30 -0.50 6.20 10.95
C PRO A 30 -1.41 7.44 10.92
N ASN A 31 -1.72 7.98 12.09
CA ASN A 31 -2.43 9.26 12.18
C ASN A 31 -1.68 10.34 11.39
N ASP A 32 -2.44 11.26 10.79
CA ASP A 32 -1.95 12.39 9.99
C ASP A 32 -1.19 12.04 8.71
N ALA A 33 -0.99 10.75 8.37
CA ALA A 33 -0.37 10.36 7.12
C ALA A 33 -1.26 10.79 5.92
N LYS A 34 -0.70 11.61 5.03
CA LYS A 34 -1.37 12.11 3.82
C LYS A 34 -0.96 11.34 2.58
N THR A 35 0.26 10.79 2.58
CA THR A 35 0.83 10.06 1.44
C THR A 35 1.52 8.79 1.92
N VAL A 36 1.42 7.73 1.11
CA VAL A 36 2.18 6.49 1.29
C VAL A 36 2.96 6.18 0.02
N LEU A 37 4.20 5.73 0.18
CA LEU A 37 5.04 5.14 -0.85
C LEU A 37 5.17 3.66 -0.57
N PHE A 38 5.05 2.84 -1.61
CA PHE A 38 5.24 1.41 -1.53
C PHE A 38 6.55 1.00 -2.23
N ALA A 39 7.26 0.07 -1.61
CA ALA A 39 8.36 -0.66 -2.22
C ALA A 39 8.25 -2.13 -1.82
N SER A 40 8.70 -3.04 -2.67
CA SER A 40 8.59 -4.49 -2.38
C SER A 40 9.68 -5.29 -3.07
N THR A 41 9.91 -6.51 -2.59
CA THR A 41 10.81 -7.49 -3.22
C THR A 41 10.09 -8.40 -4.22
N GLY A 42 8.77 -8.29 -4.35
CA GLY A 42 7.95 -9.09 -5.26
C GLY A 42 6.55 -8.49 -5.47
N PRO A 43 5.74 -9.03 -6.40
CA PRO A 43 4.42 -8.50 -6.69
C PRO A 43 3.50 -8.59 -5.46
N PHE A 44 2.70 -7.56 -5.26
CA PHE A 44 1.68 -7.51 -4.21
C PHE A 44 0.50 -6.65 -4.69
N TRP A 45 -0.65 -6.87 -4.08
CA TRP A 45 -1.85 -6.07 -4.25
C TRP A 45 -2.16 -5.31 -2.98
N VAL A 46 -2.70 -4.10 -3.12
CA VAL A 46 -3.18 -3.27 -2.03
C VAL A 46 -4.66 -2.93 -2.19
N GLN A 47 -5.40 -3.01 -1.09
CA GLN A 47 -6.78 -2.55 -0.96
C GLN A 47 -6.82 -1.37 0.02
N TYR A 48 -7.56 -0.32 -0.33
CA TYR A 48 -7.73 0.86 0.51
C TYR A 48 -9.01 0.73 1.36
N GLY A 49 -8.88 0.87 2.68
CA GLY A 49 -10.01 0.83 3.61
C GLY A 49 -10.56 -0.55 3.93
N ALA A 50 -10.02 -1.63 3.35
CA ALA A 50 -10.47 -3.00 3.57
C ALA A 50 -9.31 -4.00 3.46
N ALA A 51 -9.55 -5.26 3.84
CA ALA A 51 -8.60 -6.35 3.60
C ALA A 51 -8.46 -6.62 2.09
N ALA A 52 -7.25 -6.91 1.63
CA ALA A 52 -7.00 -7.28 0.25
C ALA A 52 -7.26 -8.78 0.04
N VAL A 53 -7.89 -9.11 -1.08
CA VAL A 53 -8.07 -10.48 -1.56
C VAL A 53 -7.20 -10.67 -2.79
N LEU A 54 -6.50 -11.80 -2.88
CA LEU A 54 -5.67 -12.08 -4.05
C LEU A 54 -6.59 -12.29 -5.26
N PRO A 55 -6.43 -11.52 -6.36
CA PRO A 55 -7.23 -11.74 -7.55
C PRO A 55 -6.92 -13.10 -8.17
N VAL A 56 -7.94 -13.95 -8.31
CA VAL A 56 -7.87 -15.28 -8.94
C VAL A 56 -8.82 -15.42 -10.13
N THR A 57 -9.65 -14.40 -10.35
CA THR A 57 -10.58 -14.24 -11.47
C THR A 57 -10.60 -12.77 -11.89
N ASP A 58 -11.15 -12.49 -13.07
CA ASP A 58 -11.34 -11.11 -13.52
C ASP A 58 -12.28 -10.35 -12.58
N ASP A 59 -11.87 -9.15 -12.17
CA ASP A 59 -12.69 -8.20 -11.42
C ASP A 59 -12.78 -6.89 -12.21
N VAL A 60 -13.96 -6.67 -12.81
CA VAL A 60 -14.28 -5.47 -13.61
C VAL A 60 -15.24 -4.53 -12.87
N SER A 61 -15.38 -4.68 -11.55
CA SER A 61 -16.26 -3.84 -10.73
C SER A 61 -15.77 -2.39 -10.56
N GLY A 62 -14.49 -2.14 -10.83
CA GLY A 62 -13.82 -0.87 -10.54
C GLY A 62 -13.34 -0.72 -9.10
N ALA A 63 -13.46 -1.77 -8.27
CA ALA A 63 -13.02 -1.80 -6.88
C ALA A 63 -11.92 -2.83 -6.59
N ALA A 64 -11.38 -3.47 -7.64
CA ALA A 64 -10.31 -4.46 -7.55
C ALA A 64 -9.08 -3.87 -6.82
N PRO A 65 -8.32 -4.70 -6.07
CA PRO A 65 -7.14 -4.22 -5.40
C PRO A 65 -6.07 -3.82 -6.42
N GLU A 66 -5.27 -2.83 -6.07
CA GLU A 66 -4.29 -2.24 -6.97
C GLU A 66 -2.96 -3.00 -6.94
N LEU A 67 -2.43 -3.36 -8.10
CA LEU A 67 -1.15 -4.08 -8.23
C LEU A 67 0.03 -3.12 -8.05
N ALA A 68 0.83 -3.36 -7.00
CA ALA A 68 2.10 -2.71 -6.70
C ALA A 68 2.20 -1.21 -7.06
N PRO A 69 1.31 -0.35 -6.53
CA PRO A 69 1.32 1.08 -6.87
C PRO A 69 2.58 1.77 -6.34
N ALA A 70 2.95 2.89 -6.96
CA ALA A 70 4.08 3.71 -6.51
C ALA A 70 3.73 4.55 -5.26
N ALA A 71 3.28 5.79 -5.42
CA ALA A 71 2.86 6.67 -4.34
C ALA A 71 1.35 6.92 -4.41
N ARG A 72 0.67 6.97 -3.26
CA ARG A 72 -0.76 7.25 -3.19
C ARG A 72 -1.04 8.27 -2.10
N ARG A 73 -1.96 9.19 -2.40
CA ARG A 73 -2.57 10.06 -1.40
C ARG A 73 -3.60 9.23 -0.65
N LEU A 74 -3.63 9.37 0.67
CA LEU A 74 -4.44 8.52 1.55
C LEU A 74 -5.86 9.05 1.74
N ASP A 75 -6.10 10.36 1.60
CA ASP A 75 -7.44 10.99 1.61
C ASP A 75 -8.40 10.47 2.70
N GLY A 76 -7.88 10.27 3.92
CA GLY A 76 -8.65 9.78 5.07
C GLY A 76 -8.73 8.25 5.21
N THR A 77 -8.07 7.50 4.32
CA THR A 77 -7.89 6.05 4.45
C THR A 77 -7.12 5.74 5.72
N THR A 78 -7.72 4.97 6.62
CA THR A 78 -7.13 4.58 7.91
C THR A 78 -6.58 3.15 7.91
N LEU A 79 -6.79 2.40 6.84
CA LEU A 79 -6.44 0.98 6.75
C LEU A 79 -5.97 0.62 5.34
N LEU A 80 -4.91 -0.18 5.26
CA LEU A 80 -4.44 -0.79 4.01
C LEU A 80 -4.49 -2.31 4.15
N GLY A 81 -5.16 -2.97 3.22
CA GLY A 81 -5.08 -4.41 3.02
C GLY A 81 -3.97 -4.72 2.02
N LEU A 82 -3.20 -5.78 2.27
CA LEU A 82 -2.08 -6.21 1.42
C LEU A 82 -2.12 -7.73 1.23
N VAL A 83 -1.83 -8.20 0.02
CA VAL A 83 -1.72 -9.63 -0.29
C VAL A 83 -0.72 -9.84 -1.40
N ALA A 84 -0.02 -10.98 -1.41
CA ALA A 84 0.95 -11.32 -2.45
C ALA A 84 0.70 -12.74 -2.97
N PRO A 85 1.09 -13.05 -4.22
CA PRO A 85 0.94 -14.40 -4.78
C PRO A 85 2.07 -15.33 -4.34
N SER A 86 3.18 -14.78 -3.82
CA SER A 86 4.36 -15.47 -3.31
C SER A 86 4.89 -14.75 -2.08
N ASP A 87 5.71 -15.42 -1.28
CA ASP A 87 6.36 -14.80 -0.13
C ASP A 87 7.22 -13.61 -0.57
N CYS A 88 7.00 -12.45 0.03
CA CYS A 88 7.75 -11.24 -0.28
C CYS A 88 7.79 -10.29 0.93
N THR A 89 8.57 -9.22 0.80
CA THR A 89 8.54 -8.11 1.75
C THR A 89 8.00 -6.86 1.08
N VAL A 90 7.20 -6.10 1.83
CA VAL A 90 6.64 -4.81 1.42
C VAL A 90 7.01 -3.76 2.46
N SER A 91 7.63 -2.68 2.00
CA SER A 91 7.96 -1.50 2.78
C SER A 91 6.96 -0.39 2.46
N LEU A 92 6.34 0.16 3.50
CA LEU A 92 5.44 1.31 3.42
C LEU A 92 6.13 2.51 4.07
N THR A 93 6.14 3.63 3.37
CA THR A 93 6.71 4.87 3.88
C THR A 93 5.67 5.97 3.86
N PHE A 94 5.36 6.54 5.02
CA PHE A 94 4.29 7.50 5.21
C PHE A 94 4.82 8.91 5.42
N PHE A 95 4.10 9.89 4.87
CA PHE A 95 4.35 11.33 4.98
C PHE A 95 3.06 12.07 5.33
N GLY A 96 3.11 12.97 6.32
CA GLY A 96 2.00 13.83 6.77
C GLY A 96 2.06 15.28 6.29
#